data_AF-A0A848RZY9-F1
#
_entry.id   AF-A0A848RZY9-F1
#
_cell.length_a   1.000
_cell.length_b   1.000
_cell.length_c   1.000
_cell.angle_alpha   90.00
_cell.angle_beta   90.00
_cell.angle_gamma   90.00
#
_symmetry.space_group_name_H-M   'P 1'
#
loop_
_entity.id
_entity.type
_entity.pdbx_description
1 polymer ?
#
loop_
_entity_poly.entity_id
_entity_poly.type
_entity_poly.pdbx_seq_one_letter_code
_entity_poly.pdbx_strand_id
1 'polypeptide(L)'
;MAGTTSASITPGLLREAAAAGENDGYDRAALQSLLAAAADALELAWREKHDLMAGLSTGDEEISSRAVLLLSSAQRIADEAVSEAESYSKDLVDTARTQYREIIERAQQAAREIERQSGGSRPASEPGSTAAWEADLPAAPAFATDDLAAAGPASPDDVVRARQFTRMAAAQAHSLLESIERELGRLGTGAIPTVNQQGSAGNEG
;
A
#
# COMPACT_ATOMS: atom_id res chain seq x y z
N MET A 1 9.83 17.63 -16.00
CA MET A 1 8.58 17.33 -15.28
C MET A 1 7.89 16.19 -16.01
N ALA A 2 8.26 14.94 -15.72
CA ALA A 2 7.64 13.77 -16.34
C ALA A 2 6.43 13.39 -15.48
N GLY A 3 5.22 13.49 -16.04
CA GLY A 3 4.01 13.03 -15.36
C GLY A 3 4.05 11.51 -15.24
N THR A 4 3.81 11.00 -14.04
CA THR A 4 3.61 9.57 -13.83
C THR A 4 2.27 9.18 -14.44
N THR A 5 2.30 8.63 -15.66
CA THR A 5 1.14 8.01 -16.28
C THR A 5 0.72 6.84 -15.39
N SER A 6 -0.45 6.93 -14.75
CA SER A 6 -1.05 5.79 -14.05
C SER A 6 -1.40 4.74 -15.11
N ALA A 7 -0.49 3.79 -15.33
CA ALA A 7 -0.76 2.64 -16.15
C ALA A 7 -1.69 1.71 -15.36
N SER A 8 -2.91 1.52 -15.87
CA SER A 8 -3.81 0.51 -15.33
C SER A 8 -3.22 -0.86 -15.65
N ILE A 9 -2.87 -1.62 -14.61
CA ILE A 9 -2.35 -2.99 -14.76
C ILE A 9 -3.52 -3.87 -15.18
N THR A 10 -3.46 -4.42 -16.39
CA THR A 10 -4.45 -5.36 -16.92
C THR A 10 -3.85 -6.77 -16.97
N PRO A 11 -4.68 -7.84 -16.94
CA PRO A 11 -4.17 -9.21 -17.08
C PRO A 11 -3.38 -9.40 -18.38
N GLY A 12 -3.80 -8.73 -19.46
CA GLY A 12 -3.11 -8.76 -20.75
C GLY A 12 -1.70 -8.19 -20.68
N LEU A 13 -1.51 -7.05 -19.99
CA LEU A 13 -0.19 -6.45 -19.80
C LEU A 13 0.75 -7.33 -18.96
N LEU A 14 0.22 -8.08 -17.98
CA LEU A 14 1.01 -9.03 -17.21
C LEU A 14 1.46 -10.23 -18.05
N ARG A 15 0.58 -10.76 -18.91
CA ARG A 15 0.94 -11.85 -19.85
C ARG A 15 1.96 -11.40 -20.89
N GLU A 16 1.84 -10.16 -21.38
CA GLU A 16 2.81 -9.57 -22.32
C GLU A 16 4.17 -9.33 -21.66
N ALA A 17 4.19 -8.81 -20.42
CA ALA A 17 5.42 -8.64 -19.64
C ALA A 17 6.12 -9.97 -19.33
N ALA A 18 5.36 -11.04 -19.07
CA ALA A 18 5.90 -12.39 -18.88
C ALA A 18 6.60 -12.93 -20.14
N ALA A 19 6.10 -12.57 -21.33
CA ALA A 19 6.68 -12.96 -22.60
C ALA A 19 7.92 -12.12 -22.98
N ALA A 20 7.91 -10.83 -22.64
CA ALA A 20 8.93 -9.85 -23.03
C ALA A 20 10.17 -9.79 -22.09
N GLY A 21 10.13 -10.44 -20.92
CA GLY A 21 11.19 -10.37 -19.92
C GLY A 21 12.54 -10.94 -20.38
N GLU A 22 13.50 -10.05 -20.62
CA GLU A 22 14.94 -10.32 -20.75
C GLU A 22 15.61 -9.76 -19.49
N ASN A 23 15.67 -10.55 -18.42
CA ASN A 23 16.27 -10.14 -17.15
C ASN A 23 17.41 -11.11 -16.78
N ASP A 24 18.60 -10.52 -16.63
CA ASP A 24 19.82 -11.17 -16.18
C ASP A 24 19.82 -11.17 -14.64
N GLY A 25 19.60 -12.33 -14.02
CA GLY A 25 19.67 -12.50 -12.56
C GLY A 25 18.49 -13.21 -11.89
N TYR A 26 17.31 -13.23 -12.51
CA TYR A 26 16.14 -13.97 -12.00
C TYR A 26 15.89 -15.24 -12.82
N ASP A 27 15.48 -16.32 -12.16
CA ASP A 27 15.02 -17.53 -12.86
C ASP A 27 13.78 -17.18 -13.71
N ARG A 28 13.99 -17.15 -15.02
CA ARG A 28 12.98 -16.80 -16.01
C ARG A 28 11.74 -17.69 -15.92
N ALA A 29 11.93 -18.99 -15.65
CA ALA A 29 10.80 -19.92 -15.55
C ALA A 29 9.95 -19.62 -14.31
N ALA A 30 10.60 -19.34 -13.17
CA ALA A 30 9.91 -18.95 -11.94
C ALA A 30 9.15 -17.62 -12.10
N LEU A 31 9.78 -16.61 -12.73
CA LEU A 31 9.13 -15.32 -12.97
C LEU A 31 7.93 -15.44 -13.92
N GLN A 32 8.05 -16.23 -14.98
CA GLN A 32 6.95 -16.48 -15.91
C GLN A 32 5.78 -17.20 -15.22
N SER A 33 6.06 -18.21 -14.40
CA SER A 33 5.04 -18.92 -13.63
C SER A 33 4.32 -17.98 -12.65
N LEU A 34 5.07 -17.11 -11.98
CA LEU A 34 4.51 -16.14 -11.04
C LEU A 34 3.60 -15.11 -11.75
N LEU A 35 4.08 -14.54 -12.86
CA LEU A 35 3.30 -13.56 -13.63
C LEU A 35 2.05 -14.17 -14.25
N ALA A 36 2.12 -15.43 -14.71
CA ALA A 36 0.96 -16.16 -15.21
C ALA A 36 -0.08 -16.37 -14.10
N ALA A 37 0.35 -16.84 -12.91
CA ALA A 37 -0.53 -17.01 -11.76
C ALA A 37 -1.16 -15.68 -11.31
N ALA A 38 -0.40 -14.59 -11.32
CA ALA A 38 -0.90 -13.25 -11.01
C ALA A 38 -1.94 -12.77 -12.03
N ALA A 39 -1.73 -13.03 -13.33
CA ALA A 39 -2.69 -12.68 -14.37
C ALA A 39 -4.00 -13.46 -14.22
N ASP A 40 -3.94 -14.75 -13.93
CA ASP A 40 -5.12 -15.59 -13.72
C ASP A 40 -5.90 -15.17 -12.45
N ALA A 41 -5.19 -14.82 -11.38
CA ALA A 41 -5.81 -14.28 -10.16
C ALA A 41 -6.50 -12.92 -10.42
N LEU A 42 -5.88 -12.03 -11.20
CA LEU A 42 -6.46 -10.73 -11.54
C LEU A 42 -7.70 -10.88 -12.43
N GLU A 43 -7.69 -11.85 -13.36
CA GLU A 43 -8.83 -12.15 -14.20
C GLU A 43 -10.02 -12.71 -13.39
N LEU A 44 -9.76 -13.59 -12.42
CA LEU A 44 -10.78 -14.08 -11.50
C LEU A 44 -11.41 -12.92 -10.70
N ALA A 45 -10.58 -12.07 -10.10
CA ALA A 45 -11.04 -10.92 -9.33
C ALA A 45 -11.87 -9.93 -10.17
N TRP A 46 -11.51 -9.74 -11.45
CA TRP A 46 -12.29 -8.90 -12.37
C TRP A 46 -13.65 -9.51 -12.70
N ARG A 47 -13.73 -10.83 -12.89
CA ARG A 47 -15.02 -11.52 -13.11
C ARG A 47 -15.92 -11.42 -11.90
N GLU A 48 -15.40 -11.70 -10.71
CA GLU A 48 -16.15 -11.56 -9.46
C GLU A 48 -16.66 -10.13 -9.26
N LYS A 49 -15.81 -9.13 -9.49
CA LYS A 49 -16.23 -7.71 -9.46
C LYS A 49 -17.33 -7.43 -10.47
N HIS A 50 -17.20 -7.93 -11.70
CA HIS A 50 -18.19 -7.72 -12.75
C HIS A 50 -19.53 -8.39 -12.40
N ASP A 51 -19.51 -9.60 -11.84
CA ASP A 51 -20.70 -10.33 -11.40
C ASP A 51 -21.39 -9.61 -10.23
N LEU A 52 -20.61 -9.09 -9.28
CA LEU A 52 -21.12 -8.25 -8.19
C LEU A 52 -21.78 -6.98 -8.74
N MET A 53 -21.14 -6.30 -9.71
CA MET A 53 -21.67 -5.09 -10.35
C MET A 53 -22.92 -5.36 -11.20
N ALA A 54 -22.96 -6.49 -11.92
CA ALA A 54 -24.11 -6.92 -12.70
C ALA A 54 -25.31 -7.22 -11.77
N GLY A 55 -25.07 -7.93 -10.66
CA GLY A 55 -26.08 -8.18 -9.64
C GLY A 55 -26.54 -6.93 -8.87
N LEU A 56 -25.78 -5.83 -8.94
CA LEU A 56 -26.18 -4.52 -8.40
C LEU A 56 -27.05 -3.71 -9.39
N SER A 57 -27.04 -3.99 -10.70
CA SER A 57 -27.88 -3.25 -11.67
C SER A 57 -29.30 -3.81 -11.83
N THR A 58 -29.60 -5.00 -11.30
CA THR A 58 -30.83 -5.74 -11.64
C THR A 58 -32.00 -5.60 -10.66
N GLY A 59 -31.90 -4.86 -9.53
CA GLY A 59 -33.02 -4.81 -8.57
C GLY A 59 -33.03 -3.62 -7.60
N ASP A 60 -33.76 -2.56 -7.94
CA ASP A 60 -33.82 -1.28 -7.19
C ASP A 60 -34.30 -1.38 -5.72
N GLU A 61 -35.13 -2.38 -5.38
CA GLU A 61 -35.60 -2.60 -3.99
C GLU A 61 -34.68 -3.53 -3.18
N GLU A 62 -34.08 -4.54 -3.80
CA GLU A 62 -33.12 -5.44 -3.13
C GLU A 62 -31.76 -4.75 -2.88
N ILE A 63 -31.41 -3.77 -3.73
CA ILE A 63 -30.22 -2.92 -3.59
C ILE A 63 -30.22 -2.20 -2.25
N SER A 64 -31.36 -1.75 -1.71
CA SER A 64 -31.39 -1.07 -0.40
C SER A 64 -30.95 -1.99 0.74
N SER A 65 -31.50 -3.22 0.80
CA SER A 65 -31.14 -4.19 1.83
C SER A 65 -29.70 -4.70 1.68
N ARG A 66 -29.25 -4.95 0.44
CA ARG A 66 -27.89 -5.40 0.15
C ARG A 66 -26.87 -4.29 0.35
N ALA A 67 -27.18 -3.04 0.00
CA ALA A 67 -26.31 -1.89 0.24
C ALA A 67 -26.16 -1.62 1.74
N VAL A 68 -27.23 -1.77 2.54
CA VAL A 68 -27.14 -1.67 4.00
C VAL A 68 -26.26 -2.79 4.57
N LEU A 69 -26.39 -4.03 4.07
CA LEU A 69 -25.51 -5.14 4.49
C LEU A 69 -24.05 -4.90 4.07
N LEU A 70 -23.81 -4.42 2.84
CA LEU A 70 -22.47 -4.09 2.35
C LEU A 70 -21.86 -2.92 3.13
N LEU A 71 -22.64 -1.89 3.45
CA LEU A 71 -22.18 -0.76 4.25
C LEU A 71 -21.83 -1.21 5.67
N SER A 72 -22.68 -2.04 6.29
CA SER A 72 -22.40 -2.60 7.62
C SER A 72 -21.15 -3.49 7.59
N SER A 73 -20.98 -4.29 6.53
CA SER A 73 -19.76 -5.08 6.33
C SER A 73 -18.53 -4.19 6.15
N ALA A 74 -18.63 -3.13 5.34
CA ALA A 74 -17.54 -2.21 5.08
C ALA A 74 -17.15 -1.44 6.35
N GLN A 75 -18.11 -1.03 7.16
CA GLN A 75 -17.89 -0.43 8.48
C GLN A 75 -17.15 -1.39 9.39
N ARG A 76 -17.57 -2.66 9.47
CA ARG A 76 -16.88 -3.67 10.29
C ARG A 76 -15.44 -3.90 9.83
N ILE A 77 -15.21 -3.97 8.52
CA ILE A 77 -13.87 -4.11 7.95
C ILE A 77 -13.02 -2.87 8.26
N ALA A 78 -13.60 -1.67 8.19
CA ALA A 78 -12.91 -0.43 8.54
C ALA A 78 -12.52 -0.41 10.02
N ASP A 79 -13.43 -0.79 10.92
CA ASP A 79 -13.16 -0.87 12.36
C ASP A 79 -12.05 -1.90 12.67
N GLU A 80 -12.07 -3.05 11.99
CA GLU A 80 -11.05 -4.09 12.11
C GLU A 80 -9.68 -3.59 11.63
N ALA A 81 -9.62 -2.93 10.46
CA ALA A 81 -8.39 -2.34 9.93
C ALA A 81 -7.82 -1.23 10.82
N VAL A 82 -8.68 -0.40 11.43
CA VAL A 82 -8.25 0.61 12.42
C VAL A 82 -7.65 -0.08 13.65
N SER A 83 -8.32 -1.11 14.18
CA SER A 83 -7.82 -1.85 15.33
C SER A 83 -6.47 -2.53 15.05
N GLU A 84 -6.31 -3.12 13.86
CA GLU A 84 -5.04 -3.72 13.42
C GLU A 84 -3.94 -2.66 13.29
N ALA A 85 -4.23 -1.51 12.69
CA ALA A 85 -3.28 -0.41 12.55
C ALA A 85 -2.85 0.18 13.89
N GLU A 86 -3.76 0.29 14.86
CA GLU A 86 -3.45 0.70 16.23
C GLU A 86 -2.53 -0.32 16.92
N SER A 87 -2.86 -1.61 16.81
CA SER A 87 -2.05 -2.70 17.35
C SER A 87 -0.63 -2.68 16.79
N TYR A 88 -0.52 -2.58 15.45
CA TYR A 88 0.77 -2.51 14.77
C TYR A 88 1.58 -1.26 15.17
N SER A 89 0.92 -0.12 15.30
CA SER A 89 1.57 1.12 15.74
C SER A 89 2.14 0.98 17.14
N LYS A 90 1.43 0.29 18.04
CA LYS A 90 1.90 0.03 19.40
C LYS A 90 3.10 -0.90 19.41
N ASP A 91 3.05 -1.98 18.64
CA ASP A 91 4.15 -2.93 18.52
C ASP A 91 5.42 -2.28 17.97
N LEU A 92 5.27 -1.41 16.96
CA LEU A 92 6.39 -0.65 16.39
C LEU A 92 7.03 0.28 17.44
N VAL A 93 6.23 0.95 18.26
CA VAL A 93 6.72 1.82 19.35
C VAL A 93 7.44 1.02 20.43
N ASP A 94 6.91 -0.14 20.81
CA ASP A 94 7.52 -1.00 21.83
C ASP A 94 8.83 -1.64 21.32
N THR A 95 8.87 -2.02 20.04
CA THR A 95 10.09 -2.46 19.35
C THR A 95 11.14 -1.34 19.32
N ALA A 96 10.77 -0.13 18.89
CA ALA A 96 11.68 1.01 18.84
C ALA A 96 12.23 1.38 20.23
N ARG A 97 11.39 1.31 21.27
CA ARG A 97 11.83 1.53 22.66
C ARG A 97 12.82 0.48 23.14
N THR A 98 12.61 -0.78 22.78
CA THR A 98 13.52 -1.87 23.13
C THR A 98 14.87 -1.67 22.45
N GLN A 99 14.88 -1.40 21.15
CA GLN A 99 16.09 -1.11 20.38
C GLN A 99 16.85 0.10 20.93
N TYR A 100 16.14 1.17 21.32
CA TYR A 100 16.78 2.34 21.90
C TYR A 100 17.50 2.02 23.23
N ARG A 101 16.89 1.20 24.09
CA ARG A 101 17.54 0.74 25.33
C ARG A 101 18.78 -0.09 25.04
N GLU A 102 18.69 -1.04 24.11
CA GLU A 102 19.82 -1.88 23.73
C GLU A 102 20.99 -1.09 23.15
N ILE A 103 20.72 -0.08 22.33
CA ILE A 103 21.76 0.79 21.76
C ILE A 103 22.48 1.56 22.88
N ILE A 104 21.73 2.09 23.86
CA ILE A 104 22.32 2.78 25.01
C ILE A 104 23.16 1.81 25.84
N GLU A 105 22.65 0.61 26.12
CA GLU A 105 23.38 -0.41 26.89
C GLU A 105 24.66 -0.84 26.18
N ARG A 106 24.61 -1.10 24.86
CA ARG A 106 25.79 -1.41 24.04
C ARG A 106 26.78 -0.25 24.02
N ALA A 107 26.32 0.99 23.89
CA ALA A 107 27.19 2.17 23.92
C ALA A 107 27.89 2.33 25.27
N GLN A 108 27.18 2.10 26.38
CA GLN A 108 27.76 2.12 27.73
C GLN A 108 28.76 0.98 27.94
N GLN A 109 28.49 -0.22 27.42
CA GLN A 109 29.42 -1.35 27.48
C GLN A 109 30.68 -1.08 26.66
N ALA A 110 30.54 -0.56 25.45
CA ALA A 110 31.67 -0.17 24.60
C ALA A 110 32.54 0.91 25.25
N ALA A 111 31.92 1.94 25.85
CA ALA A 111 32.65 2.98 26.57
C ALA A 111 33.45 2.42 27.77
N ARG A 112 32.85 1.53 28.56
CA ARG A 112 33.55 0.86 29.69
C ARG A 112 34.71 -0.01 29.21
N GLU A 113 34.56 -0.68 28.07
CA GLU A 113 35.61 -1.50 27.49
C GLU A 113 36.76 -0.64 26.95
N ILE A 114 36.46 0.48 26.29
CA ILE A 114 37.46 1.46 25.87
C ILE A 114 38.19 2.05 27.08
N GLU A 115 37.51 2.38 28.18
CA GLU A 115 38.15 2.86 29.41
C GLU A 115 39.12 1.82 30.00
N ARG A 116 38.74 0.53 30.03
CA ARG A 116 39.62 -0.56 30.48
C ARG A 116 40.84 -0.73 29.57
N GLN A 117 40.67 -0.65 28.25
CA GLN A 117 41.75 -0.79 27.27
C GLN A 117 42.67 0.45 27.24
N SER A 118 42.10 1.64 27.42
CA SER A 118 42.83 2.92 27.45
C SER A 118 43.62 3.12 28.74
N GLY A 119 43.27 2.42 29.82
CA GLY A 119 44.10 2.30 31.02
C GLY A 119 45.35 1.43 30.83
N GLY A 120 45.48 0.73 29.69
CA GLY A 120 46.55 -0.25 29.44
C GLY A 120 47.57 0.13 28.36
N SER A 121 47.23 0.87 27.30
CA SER A 121 48.20 1.31 26.28
C SER A 121 47.57 2.31 25.31
N ARG A 122 48.23 3.46 25.17
CA ARG A 122 47.90 4.47 24.15
C ARG A 122 48.75 4.22 22.91
N PRO A 123 48.13 4.03 21.74
CA PRO A 123 48.62 4.64 20.52
C PRO A 123 47.59 5.64 20.00
N ALA A 124 48.08 6.83 19.66
CA ALA A 124 47.35 7.80 18.87
C ALA A 124 47.28 7.29 17.43
N SER A 125 46.09 7.24 16.83
CA SER A 125 45.91 7.27 15.38
C SER A 125 44.49 7.74 15.03
N GLU A 126 44.44 8.63 14.05
CA GLU A 126 43.36 9.50 13.61
C GLU A 126 42.20 8.80 12.88
N PRO A 127 41.05 9.47 12.70
CA PRO A 127 39.91 8.95 11.95
C PRO A 127 40.09 9.22 10.45
N GLY A 128 40.12 8.17 9.63
CA GLY A 128 40.13 8.33 8.17
C GLY A 128 39.80 7.04 7.43
N SER A 129 38.57 6.94 6.90
CA SER A 129 38.31 6.37 5.57
C SER A 129 36.84 6.48 5.18
N THR A 130 36.60 7.45 4.29
CA THR A 130 35.50 7.47 3.32
C THR A 130 35.93 6.69 2.07
N ALA A 131 35.31 5.55 1.78
CA ALA A 131 35.24 4.82 0.48
C ALA A 131 34.48 3.50 0.77
N ALA A 132 33.58 2.92 -0.03
CA ALA A 132 33.19 3.06 -1.42
C ALA A 132 31.74 2.53 -1.54
N TRP A 133 30.77 3.25 -2.12
CA TRP A 133 30.18 2.94 -3.44
C TRP A 133 30.51 1.53 -3.98
N GLU A 134 29.54 0.61 -3.98
CA GLU A 134 28.75 0.22 -5.17
C GLU A 134 28.21 -1.24 -5.11
N ALA A 135 26.94 -1.39 -5.54
CA ALA A 135 26.25 -2.58 -6.07
C ALA A 135 25.96 -3.80 -5.16
N ASP A 136 24.68 -3.95 -4.75
CA ASP A 136 23.79 -5.05 -5.23
C ASP A 136 22.34 -4.82 -4.74
N LEU A 137 21.33 -5.11 -5.57
CA LEU A 137 19.88 -5.09 -5.29
C LEU A 137 19.32 -6.48 -5.68
N PRO A 138 18.07 -6.92 -5.36
CA PRO A 138 17.08 -6.50 -4.35
C PRO A 138 16.40 -7.70 -3.60
N ALA A 139 15.68 -7.44 -2.51
CA ALA A 139 14.69 -8.38 -1.96
C ALA A 139 13.43 -7.66 -1.44
N ALA A 140 12.26 -8.18 -1.81
CA ALA A 140 10.95 -7.71 -1.34
C ALA A 140 10.84 -7.83 0.19
N PRO A 141 10.12 -6.93 0.87
CA PRO A 141 10.10 -6.91 2.33
C PRO A 141 9.24 -8.06 2.85
N ALA A 142 9.89 -9.18 3.16
CA ALA A 142 9.46 -9.97 4.31
C ALA A 142 9.68 -9.07 5.54
N PHE A 143 8.67 -8.94 6.40
CA PHE A 143 8.78 -8.22 7.67
C PHE A 143 9.73 -9.00 8.60
N ALA A 144 11.03 -8.91 8.31
CA ALA A 144 12.10 -9.42 9.15
C ALA A 144 12.42 -8.35 10.18
N THR A 145 11.99 -8.56 11.41
CA THR A 145 12.36 -7.75 12.57
C THR A 145 13.88 -7.70 12.80
N ASP A 146 14.65 -8.59 12.16
CA ASP A 146 16.11 -8.66 12.21
C ASP A 146 16.82 -7.54 11.41
N ASP A 147 16.18 -6.96 10.39
CA ASP A 147 16.82 -5.96 9.52
C ASP A 147 16.85 -4.55 10.14
N LEU A 148 16.03 -4.30 11.17
CA LEU A 148 16.05 -3.02 11.89
C LEU A 148 17.34 -2.81 12.69
N ALA A 149 18.01 -3.89 13.10
CA ALA A 149 19.29 -3.80 13.81
C ALA A 149 20.45 -3.43 12.88
N ALA A 150 20.34 -3.78 11.58
CA ALA A 150 21.31 -3.45 10.52
C ALA A 150 21.06 -2.06 9.89
N ALA A 151 19.81 -1.59 9.89
CA ALA A 151 19.40 -0.34 9.25
C ALA A 151 19.98 0.94 9.88
N GLY A 152 20.54 0.87 11.09
CA GLY A 152 21.06 2.04 11.80
C GLY A 152 19.97 3.07 12.16
N PRO A 153 20.31 4.18 12.83
CA PRO A 153 19.34 5.23 13.11
C PRO A 153 18.84 5.83 11.80
N ALA A 154 17.51 5.87 11.61
CA ALA A 154 16.88 6.46 10.44
C ALA A 154 17.46 7.85 10.16
N SER A 155 17.97 8.05 8.94
CA SER A 155 18.53 9.34 8.54
C SER A 155 17.44 10.42 8.67
N PRO A 156 17.78 11.65 9.09
CA PRO A 156 16.85 12.78 9.08
C PRO A 156 16.10 12.92 7.75
N ASP A 157 16.76 12.60 6.63
CA ASP A 157 16.16 12.66 5.29
C ASP A 157 15.09 11.59 5.07
N ASP A 158 15.22 10.41 5.68
CA ASP A 158 14.24 9.33 5.58
C ASP A 158 12.98 9.65 6.38
N VAL A 159 13.13 10.31 7.53
CA VAL A 159 12.00 10.82 8.31
C VAL A 159 11.25 11.92 7.53
N VAL A 160 11.97 12.79 6.82
CA VAL A 160 11.37 13.81 5.96
C VAL A 160 10.63 13.17 4.78
N ARG A 161 11.23 12.18 4.11
CA ARG A 161 10.59 11.40 3.03
C ARG A 161 9.34 10.68 3.52
N ALA A 162 9.41 10.00 4.65
CA ALA A 162 8.25 9.31 5.24
C ALA A 162 7.10 10.28 5.50
N ARG A 163 7.38 11.46 6.09
CA ARG A 163 6.37 12.50 6.32
C ARG A 163 5.78 13.05 5.02
N GLN A 164 6.60 13.25 4.00
CA GLN A 164 6.12 13.69 2.69
C GLN A 164 5.21 12.64 2.06
N PHE A 165 5.59 11.36 2.12
CA PHE A 165 4.77 10.26 1.65
C PHE A 165 3.43 10.20 2.38
N THR A 166 3.41 10.29 3.71
CA THR A 166 2.18 10.31 4.50
C THR A 166 1.27 11.47 4.10
N ARG A 167 1.83 12.67 3.86
CA ARG A 167 1.03 13.82 3.40
C ARG A 167 0.43 13.60 2.00
N MET A 168 1.20 12.99 1.10
CA MET A 168 0.72 12.64 -0.24
C MET A 168 -0.41 11.59 -0.18
N ALA A 169 -0.22 10.54 0.62
CA ALA A 169 -1.22 9.49 0.81
C ALA A 169 -2.51 10.04 1.42
N ALA A 170 -2.42 10.93 2.41
CA ALA A 170 -3.59 11.60 2.99
C ALA A 170 -4.35 12.46 1.97
N ALA A 171 -3.64 13.23 1.14
CA ALA A 171 -4.26 14.00 0.07
C ALA A 171 -4.95 13.11 -0.98
N GLN A 172 -4.34 11.97 -1.34
CA GLN A 172 -4.93 11.00 -2.26
C GLN A 172 -6.20 10.36 -1.69
N ALA A 173 -6.18 9.97 -0.40
CA ALA A 173 -7.35 9.40 0.28
C ALA A 173 -8.52 10.41 0.32
N HIS A 174 -8.24 11.68 0.64
CA HIS A 174 -9.27 12.72 0.62
C HIS A 174 -9.85 12.94 -0.78
N SER A 175 -9.01 12.94 -1.82
CA SER A 175 -9.49 13.08 -3.19
C SER A 175 -10.37 11.90 -3.64
N LEU A 176 -10.05 10.68 -3.18
CA LEU A 176 -10.86 9.49 -3.44
C LEU A 176 -12.24 9.59 -2.75
N LEU A 177 -12.26 10.00 -1.48
CA LEU A 177 -13.52 10.18 -0.73
C LEU A 177 -14.41 11.23 -1.38
N GLU A 178 -13.86 12.38 -1.79
CA GLU A 178 -14.63 13.43 -2.44
C GLU A 178 -15.18 13.00 -3.81
N SER A 179 -14.43 12.15 -4.53
CA SER A 179 -14.91 11.54 -5.78
C SER A 179 -16.08 10.60 -5.52
N ILE A 180 -15.99 9.75 -4.48
CA ILE A 180 -17.04 8.82 -4.08
C ILE A 180 -18.29 9.59 -3.65
N GLU A 181 -18.15 10.67 -2.87
CA GLU A 181 -19.26 11.53 -2.46
C GLU A 181 -19.95 12.21 -3.66
N ARG A 182 -19.19 12.70 -4.64
CA ARG A 182 -19.75 13.24 -5.89
C ARG A 182 -20.49 12.19 -6.70
N GLU A 183 -19.95 10.98 -6.78
CA GLU A 183 -20.55 9.88 -7.52
C GLU A 183 -21.83 9.38 -6.84
N LEU A 184 -21.82 9.28 -5.51
CA LEU A 184 -23.01 9.01 -4.68
C LEU A 184 -24.07 10.10 -4.82
N GLY A 185 -23.68 11.37 -4.83
CA GLY A 185 -24.61 12.50 -5.06
C GLY A 185 -25.24 12.45 -6.46
N ARG A 186 -24.47 12.04 -7.47
CA ARG A 186 -24.96 11.85 -8.84
C ARG A 186 -25.92 10.67 -8.95
N LEU A 187 -25.65 9.57 -8.23
CA LEU A 187 -26.54 8.41 -8.16
C LEU A 187 -27.82 8.73 -7.38
N GLY A 188 -27.73 9.50 -6.29
CA GLY A 188 -28.86 9.92 -5.47
C GLY A 188 -29.79 10.96 -6.13
N THR A 189 -29.32 11.66 -7.18
CA THR A 189 -30.12 12.62 -7.96
C THR A 189 -30.60 12.08 -9.30
N GLY A 190 -30.20 10.87 -9.70
CA GLY A 190 -30.47 10.26 -11.01
C GLY A 190 -31.79 9.52 -11.16
N ALA A 191 -32.61 9.38 -10.10
CA ALA A 191 -33.81 8.55 -10.13
C ALA A 191 -35.10 9.37 -9.96
N ILE A 192 -35.46 10.19 -10.96
CA ILE A 192 -36.85 10.27 -11.49
C ILE A 192 -36.75 10.73 -12.96
N PRO A 193 -36.77 9.83 -13.96
CA PRO A 193 -37.14 10.24 -15.31
C PRO A 193 -38.62 10.61 -15.27
N THR A 194 -38.93 11.91 -15.38
CA THR A 194 -40.30 12.40 -15.59
C THR A 194 -40.76 11.90 -16.96
N VAL A 195 -41.35 10.71 -17.01
CA VAL A 195 -42.10 10.19 -18.15
C VAL A 195 -43.38 11.03 -18.26
N ASN A 196 -43.25 12.22 -18.82
CA ASN A 196 -44.41 13.04 -19.16
C ASN A 196 -44.87 12.67 -20.58
N GLN A 197 -45.80 11.71 -20.61
CA GLN A 197 -46.91 11.56 -21.55
C GLN A 197 -46.73 12.24 -22.91
N GLN A 198 -46.10 11.52 -23.84
CA GLN A 198 -46.28 11.74 -25.26
C GLN A 198 -47.10 10.56 -25.80
N GLY A 199 -48.42 10.75 -25.89
CA GLY A 199 -49.27 9.82 -26.61
C GLY A 199 -50.74 9.84 -26.19
N SER A 200 -51.57 10.25 -27.17
CA SER A 200 -52.90 9.67 -27.44
C SER A 200 -54.13 10.41 -26.88
N ALA A 201 -54.67 11.31 -27.70
CA ALA A 201 -56.08 11.26 -28.11
C ALA A 201 -56.28 12.18 -29.33
N GLY A 202 -56.02 11.64 -30.52
CA GLY A 202 -56.81 12.00 -31.69
C GLY A 202 -58.02 11.05 -31.78
N ASN A 203 -59.08 11.53 -32.45
CA ASN A 203 -60.37 10.85 -32.73
C ASN A 203 -61.35 10.92 -31.54
N GLU A 204 -62.60 11.41 -31.66
CA GLU A 204 -63.61 11.13 -32.68
C GLU A 204 -64.65 12.28 -32.79
N GLY A 205 -65.24 12.48 -33.99
CA GLY A 205 -66.56 13.11 -34.17
C GLY A 205 -66.60 14.47 -34.84
#